data_AF-A0A379X4K2-F1
#
_entry.id   AF-A0A379X4K2-F1
#
_cell.length_a   1.000
_cell.length_b   1.000
_cell.length_c   1.000
_cell.angle_alpha   90.00
_cell.angle_beta   90.00
_cell.angle_gamma   90.00
#
_symmetry.space_group_name_H-M   'P 1'
#
loop_
_entity.id
_entity.type
_entity.pdbx_description
1 polymer ?
#
loop_
_entity_poly.entity_id
_entity_poly.type
_entity_poly.pdbx_seq_one_letter_code
_entity_poly.pdbx_strand_id
1 'polypeptide(L)'
;MMSSFEHYKSHRPPMPDDLRAQIEPLHAMVKAMGLPLLAVSGVEADDVIGTLAREAEKVGRPVLISTGDKDMAQLVTPNITLINTMTNTILGPDEVVNKYGRAA
;
A
#
# COMPACT_ATOMS: atom_id res chain seq x y z
N MET A 1 -6.20 22.87 -15.36
CA MET A 1 -7.08 22.01 -14.54
C MET A 1 -6.20 21.31 -13.49
N MET A 2 -5.69 22.07 -12.51
CA MET A 2 -4.75 21.60 -11.47
C MET A 2 -5.00 22.46 -10.22
N SER A 3 -6.03 22.15 -9.43
CA SER A 3 -6.27 22.90 -8.18
C SER A 3 -7.01 22.11 -7.08
N SER A 4 -7.34 20.83 -7.28
CA SER A 4 -8.06 20.05 -6.25
C SER A 4 -7.16 19.25 -5.30
N PHE A 5 -5.84 19.20 -5.52
CA PHE A 5 -4.91 18.36 -4.74
C PHE A 5 -3.89 19.12 -3.88
N GLU A 6 -3.76 20.45 -4.00
CA GLU A 6 -2.75 21.22 -3.22
C GLU A 6 -2.92 21.11 -1.70
N HIS A 7 -4.15 20.87 -1.23
CA HIS A 7 -4.44 20.67 0.19
C HIS A 7 -4.55 19.20 0.62
N TYR A 8 -4.33 18.26 -0.31
CA TYR A 8 -4.39 16.83 0.01
C TYR A 8 -3.25 16.47 0.97
N LYS A 9 -3.59 15.86 2.11
CA LYS A 9 -2.68 15.52 3.23
C LYS A 9 -1.94 16.72 3.89
N SER A 10 -2.25 17.98 3.55
CA SER A 10 -1.55 19.17 4.08
C SER A 10 -1.68 19.39 5.59
N HIS A 11 -2.68 18.77 6.22
CA HIS A 11 -2.92 18.85 7.66
C HIS A 11 -2.16 17.78 8.48
N ARG A 12 -1.43 16.88 7.82
CA ARG A 12 -0.67 15.85 8.53
C ARG A 12 0.53 16.50 9.22
N PRO A 13 0.72 16.27 10.54
CA PRO A 13 1.93 16.74 11.19
C PRO A 13 3.15 16.10 10.52
N PRO A 14 4.29 16.80 10.47
CA PRO A 14 5.53 16.20 9.99
C PRO A 14 5.88 14.98 10.83
N MET A 15 6.59 14.03 10.23
CA MET A 15 7.09 12.85 10.94
C MET A 15 7.98 13.32 12.12
N PRO A 16 7.71 12.87 13.36
CA PRO A 16 8.57 13.14 14.52
C PRO A 16 10.04 12.80 14.23
N ASP A 17 10.96 13.60 14.74
CA ASP A 17 12.40 13.46 14.40
C ASP A 17 12.98 12.11 14.87
N ASP A 18 12.55 11.61 16.03
CA ASP A 18 12.95 10.30 16.55
C ASP A 18 12.53 9.13 15.64
N LEU A 19 11.40 9.28 14.92
CA LEU A 19 10.97 8.30 13.93
C LEU A 19 11.71 8.49 12.61
N ARG A 20 11.98 9.73 12.22
CA ARG A 20 12.72 10.05 11.00
C ARG A 20 14.14 9.49 11.04
N ALA A 21 14.79 9.56 12.19
CA ALA A 21 16.12 8.99 12.41
C ALA A 21 16.15 7.45 12.22
N GLN A 22 15.00 6.77 12.31
CA GLN A 22 14.89 5.32 12.15
C GLN A 22 14.70 4.87 10.69
N ILE A 23 14.39 5.78 9.76
CA ILE A 23 14.10 5.44 8.36
C ILE A 23 15.31 4.83 7.65
N GLU A 24 16.48 5.45 7.77
CA GLU A 24 17.70 4.96 7.12
C GLU A 24 18.15 3.60 7.67
N PRO A 25 18.21 3.38 9.00
CA PRO A 25 18.44 2.05 9.58
C PRO A 25 17.44 0.99 9.10
N LEU A 26 16.14 1.34 9.02
CA LEU A 26 15.11 0.44 8.52
C LEU A 26 15.37 0.04 7.07
N HIS A 27 15.70 1.01 6.21
CA HIS A 27 16.05 0.74 4.81
C HIS A 27 17.28 -0.17 4.67
N ALA A 28 18.30 0.04 5.52
CA ALA A 28 19.49 -0.80 5.54
C ALA A 28 19.15 -2.24 5.95
N MET A 29 18.29 -2.41 6.96
CA MET A 29 17.83 -3.72 7.42
C MET A 29 17.04 -4.46 6.33
N VAL A 30 16.09 -3.80 5.66
CA VAL A 30 15.31 -4.40 4.56
C VAL A 30 16.22 -4.90 3.44
N LYS A 31 17.21 -4.09 3.05
CA LYS A 31 18.21 -4.49 2.04
C LYS A 31 19.07 -5.65 2.52
N ALA A 32 19.51 -5.65 3.78
CA ALA A 32 20.30 -6.73 4.37
C ALA A 32 19.54 -8.06 4.44
N MET A 33 18.20 -8.01 4.58
CA MET A 33 17.33 -9.19 4.49
C MET A 33 17.18 -9.73 3.06
N GLY A 34 17.76 -9.07 2.05
CA GLY A 34 17.64 -9.43 0.64
C GLY A 34 16.31 -9.03 0.01
N LEU A 35 15.52 -8.19 0.68
CA LEU A 35 14.25 -7.72 0.15
C LEU A 35 14.46 -6.52 -0.79
N PRO A 36 13.83 -6.50 -1.97
CA PRO A 36 13.82 -5.31 -2.81
C PRO A 36 13.19 -4.13 -2.09
N LEU A 37 13.87 -2.98 -2.12
CA LEU A 37 13.36 -1.71 -1.59
C LEU A 37 13.16 -0.74 -2.76
N LEU A 38 11.91 -0.40 -3.05
CA LEU A 38 11.54 0.57 -4.07
C LEU A 38 10.98 1.84 -3.42
N ALA A 39 11.50 2.99 -3.84
CA ALA A 39 10.97 4.31 -3.53
C ALA A 39 11.18 5.20 -4.75
N VAL A 40 10.10 5.76 -5.28
CA VAL A 40 10.13 6.60 -6.49
C VAL A 40 9.86 8.04 -6.07
N SER A 41 10.80 8.94 -6.39
CA SER A 41 10.67 10.34 -6.01
C SER A 41 9.43 10.98 -6.63
N GLY A 42 8.60 11.61 -5.79
CA GLY A 42 7.39 12.30 -6.23
C GLY A 42 6.19 11.40 -6.53
N VAL A 43 6.26 10.10 -6.20
CA VAL A 43 5.15 9.14 -6.40
C VAL A 43 4.74 8.57 -5.04
N GLU A 44 3.43 8.42 -4.81
CA GLU A 44 2.92 7.82 -3.58
C GLU A 44 3.16 6.29 -3.57
N ALA A 45 3.32 5.71 -2.38
CA ALA A 45 3.66 4.30 -2.25
C ALA A 45 2.52 3.37 -2.72
N ASP A 46 1.28 3.80 -2.55
CA ASP A 46 0.08 3.12 -3.04
C ASP A 46 0.02 3.06 -4.56
N ASP A 47 0.40 4.12 -5.27
CA ASP A 47 0.51 4.11 -6.73
C ASP A 47 1.54 3.10 -7.23
N VAL A 48 2.70 3.01 -6.56
CA VAL A 48 3.76 2.04 -6.88
C VAL A 48 3.26 0.61 -6.63
N ILE A 49 2.66 0.36 -5.46
CA ILE A 49 2.11 -0.95 -5.09
C ILE A 49 0.99 -1.35 -6.06
N GLY A 50 0.06 -0.45 -6.35
CA GLY A 50 -1.06 -0.67 -7.26
C GLY A 50 -0.58 -0.99 -8.68
N THR A 51 0.40 -0.26 -9.18
CA THR A 51 1.02 -0.55 -10.49
C THR A 51 1.62 -1.95 -10.52
N LEU A 52 2.47 -2.31 -9.54
CA LEU A 52 3.09 -3.63 -9.49
C LEU A 52 2.08 -4.76 -9.33
N ALA A 53 1.05 -4.57 -8.50
CA ALA A 53 -0.01 -5.55 -8.28
C ALA A 53 -0.78 -5.82 -9.58
N ARG A 54 -1.15 -4.77 -10.33
CA ARG A 54 -1.86 -4.91 -11.60
C ARG A 54 -0.98 -5.55 -12.68
N GLU A 55 0.30 -5.20 -12.77
CA GLU A 55 1.21 -5.84 -13.72
C GLU A 55 1.42 -7.33 -13.41
N ALA A 56 1.53 -7.70 -12.13
CA ALA A 56 1.61 -9.10 -11.71
C ALA A 56 0.31 -9.87 -12.02
N GLU A 57 -0.85 -9.26 -11.74
CA GLU A 57 -2.15 -9.84 -12.07
C GLU A 57 -2.32 -10.08 -13.58
N LYS A 58 -1.89 -9.14 -14.44
CA LYS A 58 -1.96 -9.27 -15.90
C LYS A 58 -1.23 -10.50 -16.44
N VAL A 59 -0.17 -10.93 -15.76
CA VAL A 59 0.59 -12.15 -16.12
C VAL A 59 0.12 -13.38 -15.33
N GLY A 60 -1.04 -13.31 -14.68
CA GLY A 60 -1.67 -14.42 -13.95
C GLY A 60 -0.98 -14.77 -12.64
N ARG A 61 -0.19 -13.86 -12.06
CA ARG A 61 0.48 -14.10 -10.78
C ARG A 61 -0.41 -13.65 -9.62
N PRO A 62 -0.65 -14.51 -8.60
CA PRO A 62 -1.36 -14.10 -7.40
C PRO A 62 -0.53 -13.09 -6.60
N VAL A 63 -1.20 -12.08 -6.05
CA VAL A 63 -0.58 -10.98 -5.30
C VAL A 63 -1.18 -10.91 -3.91
N LEU A 64 -0.31 -10.81 -2.91
CA LEU A 64 -0.68 -10.51 -1.53
C LEU A 64 -0.07 -9.16 -1.14
N ILE A 65 -0.91 -8.21 -0.74
CA ILE A 65 -0.47 -6.88 -0.30
C ILE A 65 -0.66 -6.77 1.21
N SER A 66 0.44 -6.57 1.94
CA SER A 66 0.40 -6.32 3.39
C SER A 66 0.17 -4.84 3.65
N THR A 67 -1.04 -4.45 4.07
CA THR A 67 -1.39 -3.05 4.33
C THR A 67 -2.51 -2.91 5.36
N GLY A 68 -2.45 -1.84 6.15
CA GLY A 68 -3.55 -1.37 6.99
C GLY A 68 -4.41 -0.29 6.33
N ASP A 69 -4.00 0.20 5.16
CA ASP A 69 -4.72 1.24 4.44
C ASP A 69 -5.99 0.67 3.79
N LYS A 70 -7.14 1.21 4.19
CA LYS A 70 -8.45 0.79 3.68
C LYS A 70 -8.66 1.19 2.22
N ASP A 71 -7.99 2.24 1.75
CA ASP A 71 -8.17 2.73 0.38
C ASP A 71 -7.56 1.74 -0.62
N MET A 72 -6.66 0.85 -0.18
CA MET A 72 -6.13 -0.27 -0.98
C MET A 72 -7.17 -1.35 -1.27
N ALA A 73 -8.32 -1.37 -0.60
CA ALA A 73 -9.41 -2.31 -0.90
C ALA A 73 -9.89 -2.23 -2.35
N GLN A 74 -9.73 -1.08 -3.03
CA GLN A 74 -10.03 -0.89 -4.45
C GLN A 74 -9.14 -1.73 -5.40
N LEU A 75 -8.03 -2.27 -4.91
CA LEU A 75 -7.13 -3.12 -5.70
C LEU A 75 -7.52 -4.60 -5.65
N VAL A 76 -8.44 -4.99 -4.76
CA VAL A 76 -8.81 -6.39 -4.55
C VAL A 76 -9.48 -6.96 -5.79
N THR A 77 -9.05 -8.16 -6.16
CA THR A 77 -9.62 -8.96 -7.25
C THR A 77 -9.54 -10.43 -6.86
N PRO A 78 -10.02 -11.38 -7.68
CA PRO A 78 -9.76 -12.80 -7.44
C PRO A 78 -8.26 -13.17 -7.35
N ASN A 79 -7.36 -12.35 -7.92
CA ASN A 79 -5.91 -12.58 -7.91
C ASN A 79 -5.13 -11.65 -6.98
N ILE A 80 -5.74 -10.60 -6.43
CA ILE A 80 -5.10 -9.64 -5.53
C ILE A 80 -5.83 -9.68 -4.18
N THR A 81 -5.11 -10.08 -3.13
CA THR A 81 -5.61 -10.17 -1.76
C THR A 81 -4.88 -9.18 -0.85
N LEU A 82 -5.59 -8.57 0.11
CA LEU A 82 -4.95 -7.77 1.16
C LEU A 82 -4.84 -8.56 2.47
N ILE A 83 -3.75 -8.31 3.20
CA ILE A 83 -3.59 -8.75 4.59
C ILE A 83 -3.21 -7.56 5.48
N ASN A 84 -3.92 -7.42 6.60
CA ASN A 84 -3.50 -6.55 7.69
C ASN A 84 -2.91 -7.42 8.81
N THR A 85 -1.59 -7.43 8.93
CA THR A 85 -0.85 -8.25 9.91
C THR A 85 -1.00 -7.76 11.34
N MET A 86 -1.51 -6.54 11.56
CA MET A 86 -1.81 -6.03 12.91
C MET A 86 -3.12 -6.61 13.46
N THR A 87 -4.08 -6.92 12.59
CA THR A 87 -5.41 -7.44 12.97
C THR A 87 -5.65 -8.87 12.48
N ASN A 88 -4.67 -9.47 11.79
CA ASN A 88 -4.80 -10.75 11.07
C ASN A 88 -6.03 -10.81 10.14
N THR A 89 -6.43 -9.68 9.59
CA THR A 89 -7.58 -9.60 8.67
C THR A 89 -7.11 -9.82 7.23
N ILE A 90 -7.78 -10.71 6.52
CA ILE A 90 -7.58 -10.96 5.09
C ILE A 90 -8.80 -10.39 4.36
N LEU A 91 -8.56 -9.67 3.24
CA LEU A 91 -9.62 -9.11 2.41
C LEU A 91 -9.45 -9.61 0.97
N GLY A 92 -10.36 -10.50 0.56
CA GLY A 92 -10.66 -10.82 -0.84
C GLY A 92 -11.97 -10.14 -1.29
N PRO A 93 -12.46 -10.46 -2.50
CA PRO A 93 -13.61 -9.77 -3.08
C PRO A 93 -14.86 -9.80 -2.18
N ASP A 94 -15.19 -10.96 -1.62
CA ASP A 94 -16.36 -11.13 -0.77
C ASP A 94 -16.19 -10.38 0.56
N GLU A 95 -15.01 -10.39 1.15
CA GLU A 95 -14.72 -9.67 2.38
C GLU A 95 -14.79 -8.14 2.18
N VAL A 96 -14.35 -7.64 1.03
CA VAL A 96 -14.48 -6.21 0.68
C VAL A 96 -15.95 -5.82 0.56
N VAL A 97 -16.75 -6.63 -0.14
CA VAL A 97 -18.21 -6.39 -0.24
C VAL A 97 -18.86 -6.40 1.13
N ASN A 98 -18.56 -7.40 1.96
CA ASN A 98 -19.13 -7.51 3.31
C ASN A 98 -18.74 -6.34 4.21
N LYS A 99 -17.49 -5.87 4.12
CA LYS A 99 -16.95 -4.83 5.01
C LYS A 99 -17.33 -3.41 4.58
N TYR A 100 -17.40 -3.15 3.28
CA TYR A 100 -17.57 -1.79 2.74
C TYR A 100 -18.88 -1.59 1.96
N GLY A 101 -19.66 -2.64 1.72
CA GLY A 101 -20.94 -2.60 1.01
C GLY A 101 -20.82 -2.28 -0.49
N ARG A 102 -19.64 -2.44 -1.07
CA ARG A 102 -19.35 -2.17 -2.49
C ARG A 102 -18.44 -3.26 -3.05
N ALA A 103 -18.66 -3.63 -4.31
CA ALA A 103 -17.71 -4.46 -5.04
C ALA A 103 -16.37 -3.72 -5.17
N ALA A 104 -15.28 -4.48 -5.03
CA ALA A 104 -13.92 -4.01 -5.28
C ALA A 104 -13.73 -3.61 -6.75
#